data_AF-A0A9P8CGI1-F1
#
_entry.id   AF-A0A9P8CGI1-F1
#
_cell.length_a   1.000
_cell.length_b   1.000
_cell.length_c   1.000
_cell.angle_alpha   90.00
_cell.angle_beta   90.00
_cell.angle_gamma   90.00
#
_symmetry.space_group_name_H-M   'P 1'
#
loop_
_entity.id
_entity.type
_entity.pdbx_description
1 polymer ?
#
loop_
_entity_poly.entity_id
_entity_poly.type
_entity_poly.pdbx_seq_one_letter_code
_entity_poly.pdbx_strand_id
1 'polypeptide(L)' 'MSTRAIRLVSSKTRRGLYSIHLQCHVKPGVSKQRNGITSISDSIIHVCVSARAKEGEAN' A
#
# COMPACT_ATOMS: atom_id res chain seq x y z
N MET A 1 -11.55 14.43 -8.05
CA MET A 1 -11.87 13.05 -7.64
C MET A 1 -11.23 12.79 -6.29
N SER A 2 -11.98 12.42 -5.26
CA SER A 2 -11.45 12.19 -3.91
C SER A 2 -10.64 10.88 -3.90
N THR A 3 -9.31 10.97 -3.82
CA THR A 3 -8.44 9.81 -3.62
C THR A 3 -8.58 9.34 -2.18
N ARG A 4 -9.15 8.15 -1.95
CA ARG A 4 -9.21 7.49 -0.64
C ARG A 4 -8.08 6.48 -0.50
N ALA A 5 -7.46 6.44 0.68
CA ALA A 5 -6.36 5.54 1.03
C ALA A 5 -6.76 4.07 0.97
N ILE A 6 -8.01 3.75 1.30
CA ILE A 6 -8.57 2.40 1.32
C ILE A 6 -9.86 2.42 0.52
N ARG A 7 -9.99 1.51 -0.46
CA ARG A 7 -11.19 1.37 -1.29
C ARG A 7 -11.58 -0.10 -1.41
N LEU A 8 -12.84 -0.39 -1.13
CA LEU A 8 -13.44 -1.66 -1.52
C LEU A 8 -13.78 -1.59 -3.01
N VAL A 9 -13.31 -2.58 -3.76
CA VAL A 9 -13.58 -2.75 -5.18
C VAL A 9 -14.35 -4.05 -5.32
N SER A 10 -15.63 -3.95 -5.67
CA SER A 10 -16.43 -5.12 -5.99
C SER A 10 -16.09 -5.59 -7.40
N SER A 11 -15.83 -6.89 -7.57
CA SER A 11 -15.80 -7.48 -8.91
C SER A 11 -17.21 -7.94 -9.28
N LYS A 12 -17.63 -7.67 -10.53
CA LYS A 12 -18.90 -8.18 -11.08
C LYS A 12 -18.87 -9.68 -11.39
N THR A 13 -17.97 -10.44 -10.76
CA THR A 13 -17.87 -11.89 -11.01
C THR A 13 -18.92 -12.64 -10.19
N ARG A 14 -19.47 -13.72 -10.75
CA ARG A 14 -20.58 -14.52 -10.17
C ARG A 14 -20.32 -15.07 -8.75
N ARG A 15 -19.10 -14.91 -8.21
CA ARG A 15 -18.66 -15.44 -6.91
C ARG A 15 -18.59 -14.40 -5.79
N GLY A 16 -18.99 -13.14 -6.03
CA GLY A 16 -19.02 -12.12 -4.97
C GLY A 16 -17.62 -11.78 -4.41
N LEU A 17 -16.59 -11.86 -5.25
CA LEU A 17 -15.23 -11.53 -4.84
C LEU A 17 -15.07 -10.01 -4.74
N TYR A 18 -14.63 -9.57 -3.56
CA TYR A 18 -14.26 -8.20 -3.27
C TYR A 18 -12.74 -8.08 -3.14
N SER A 19 -12.19 -7.00 -3.68
CA SER A 19 -10.79 -6.64 -3.52
C SER A 19 -10.69 -5.36 -2.71
N ILE A 20 -9.70 -5.26 -1.83
CA ILE A 20 -9.40 -4.01 -1.14
C ILE A 20 -8.18 -3.40 -1.81
N HIS A 21 -8.35 -2.21 -2.37
CA HIS A 21 -7.26 -1.43 -2.94
C HIS A 21 -6.72 -0.49 -1.86
N LEU A 22 -5.41 -0.56 -1.64
CA LEU A 22 -4.67 0.28 -0.70
C LEU A 22 -3.78 1.24 -1.48
N GLN A 23 -3.90 2.53 -1.23
CA GLN A 23 -3.03 3.56 -1.81
C GLN A 23 -1.80 3.73 -0.94
N CYS A 24 -0.71 3.03 -1.28
CA CYS A 24 0.51 3.02 -0.51
C CYS A 24 1.60 3.90 -1.15
N HIS A 25 2.32 4.66 -0.32
CA HIS A 25 3.60 5.28 -0.68
C HIS A 25 4.70 4.55 0.07
N VAL A 26 5.51 3.81 -0.70
CA VAL A 26 6.60 3.00 -0.16
C VAL A 26 7.89 3.83 -0.12
N LYS A 27 8.49 3.93 1.07
CA LYS A 27 9.84 4.46 1.30
C LYS A 27 10.82 3.28 1.43
N PRO A 28 11.62 3.00 0.40
CA PRO A 28 12.57 1.90 0.40
C PRO A 28 13.85 2.21 1.20
N GLY A 29 14.64 1.18 1.46
CA GLY A 29 16.00 1.29 2.00
C GLY A 29 16.07 1.80 3.44
N VAL A 30 15.01 1.65 4.23
CA VAL A 30 15.05 2.01 5.66
C VAL A 30 15.77 0.94 6.48
N SER A 31 16.23 1.28 7.69
CA SER A 31 16.73 0.27 8.63
C SER A 31 15.65 -0.75 8.96
N LYS A 32 16.05 -2.01 9.26
CA LYS A 32 15.10 -3.08 9.63
C LYS A 32 14.19 -2.70 10.80
N GLN A 33 14.69 -1.88 11.73
CA GLN A 33 13.95 -1.37 12.89
C GLN A 33 12.81 -0.41 12.52
N ARG A 34 12.83 0.19 11.33
CA ARG A 34 11.81 1.13 10.83
C ARG A 34 10.97 0.57 9.70
N ASN A 35 10.98 -0.76 9.51
CA ASN A 35 10.12 -1.43 8.53
C ASN A 35 8.68 -1.49 9.06
N GLY A 36 7.71 -1.08 8.25
CA GLY A 36 6.29 -1.10 8.60
C GLY A 36 5.51 0.14 8.15
N ILE A 37 4.28 0.27 8.65
CA ILE A 37 3.41 1.44 8.41
C ILE A 37 3.85 2.57 9.33
N THR A 38 4.09 3.75 8.76
CA THR A 38 4.52 4.94 9.50
C THR A 38 3.40 5.91 9.78
N SER A 39 2.46 6.05 8.84
CA SER A 39 1.26 6.87 9.03
C SER A 39 0.16 6.45 8.05
N ILE A 40 -1.08 6.73 8.45
CA ILE A 40 -2.27 6.53 7.64
C ILE A 40 -3.00 7.87 7.60
N SER A 41 -3.40 8.29 6.40
CA SER A 41 -4.25 9.45 6.17
C SER A 41 -5.45 9.04 5.33
N ASP A 42 -6.39 9.97 5.13
CA ASP A 42 -7.58 9.72 4.30
C ASP A 42 -7.24 9.40 2.85
N SER A 43 -6.07 9.86 2.35
CA SER A 43 -5.67 9.72 0.95
C SER A 43 -4.51 8.75 0.71
N ILE A 44 -3.63 8.53 1.68
CA ILE A 44 -2.41 7.75 1.49
C ILE A 44 -1.96 7.01 2.75
N ILE A 45 -1.38 5.82 2.56
CA ILE A 45 -0.73 5.00 3.58
C ILE A 45 0.78 5.09 3.34
N HIS A 46 1.54 5.55 4.33
CA HIS A 46 3.00 5.61 4.23
C HIS A 46 3.63 4.34 4.81
N VAL A 47 4.36 3.62 3.97
CA VAL A 47 5.00 2.35 4.32
C VAL A 47 6.51 2.51 4.16
N CYS A 48 7.27 2.07 5.14
CA CYS A 48 8.72 1.98 5.06
C CYS A 48 9.11 0.51 4.88
N VAL A 49 9.99 0.21 3.93
CA VAL A 49 10.51 -1.14 3.71
C VAL A 49 12.03 -1.16 3.75
N SER A 50 12.61 -2.21 4.33
CA SER A 50 14.06 -2.36 4.39
C SER A 50 14.68 -2.80 3.07
N ALA A 51 13.88 -3.37 2.16
CA ALA A 51 14.29 -3.71 0.81
C ALA A 51 14.73 -2.44 0.06
N ARG A 52 15.79 -2.56 -0.75
CA ARG A 52 16.26 -1.42 -1.57
C ARG A 52 15.39 -1.31 -2.80
N ALA A 53 15.27 -0.11 -3.36
CA ALA A 53 14.66 0.08 -4.68
C ALA A 53 15.62 -0.35 -5.81
N LYS A 54 16.07 -1.61 -5.76
CA LYS A 54 16.89 -2.24 -6.79
C LYS A 54 16.09 -3.42 -7.32
N GLU A 55 15.97 -3.51 -8.64
CA GLU A 55 15.33 -4.66 -9.32
C GLU A 55 13.90 -4.99 -8.83
N GLY A 56 13.18 -4.01 -8.26
CA GLY A 56 11.82 -4.19 -7.77
C GLY A 56 11.70 -4.86 -6.40
N GLU A 57 12.79 -5.08 -5.65
CA GLU A 57 12.75 -5.72 -4.32
C GLU A 57 11.83 -5.00 -3.30
N ALA A 58 11.55 -3.71 -3.50
CA ALA A 58 10.70 -2.92 -2.63
C ALA A 58 9.23 -2.81 -3.08
N ASN A 59 8.88 -3.32 -4.27
CA ASN A 59 7.55 -3.17 -4.89
C ASN A 59 6.61 -4.33 -4.60
#